data_AF-A0A538UA82-F1
#
_entry.id   AF-A0A538UA82-F1
#
_cell.length_a   1.000
_cell.length_b   1.000
_cell.length_c   1.000
_cell.angle_alpha   90.00
_cell.angle_beta   90.00
_cell.angle_gamma   90.00
#
_symmetry.space_group_name_H-M   'P 1'
#
loop_
_entity.id
_entity.type
_entity.pdbx_description
1 polymer ?
#
loop_
_entity_poly.entity_id
_entity_poly.type
_entity_poly.pdbx_seq_one_letter_code
_entity_poly.pdbx_strand_id
1 'polypeptide(L)'
;MSPALPAATAWLAGRGPLVTRMRGFERYLGRALPAAGAPPGKLHAAMRYAVLGPGKRLRPLLVLTACEAVGGPWQRALPAAAAVELVHAFSLVHDDLPAMDDDDFRRGRPTTHRRFGEALGLLAGDALLALAFEVLVDLGERGMPPAGVARAVRVLAEAAGSRVLVGGQVLDLMGEGPRRMNGRAVREIHLRKTGGLISAALVLGGLAGGAPAARLRDLASIGLELGFAFQIGQARGHRRRPRQGHLPAGGRRGAGARRSRPSARERGPWGLAARPQGPASRAAHPRGRGARPLIHEGRGDTTEAFWFALAIGFLIQGYKGFSDFVHTRHWNLRRFVETGGMPSSHAASVSSLSTMVGLHDGFRSSLFAVTLFFSLIVMYDAAGLRRAAG
;
A
#
# COMPACT_ATOMS: atom_id res chain seq x y z
N MET A 1 -0.36 33.61 12.02
CA MET A 1 0.64 32.51 12.07
C MET A 1 -0.07 31.20 11.72
N SER A 2 0.30 30.54 10.61
CA SER A 2 -0.31 29.23 10.27
C SER A 2 0.07 28.20 11.34
N PRO A 3 -0.87 27.39 11.86
CA PRO A 3 -0.53 26.34 12.82
C PRO A 3 0.50 25.39 12.20
N ALA A 4 1.50 25.01 12.99
CA ALA A 4 2.53 24.06 12.59
C ALA A 4 1.88 22.78 12.05
N LEU A 5 2.47 22.21 10.98
CA LEU A 5 1.99 20.95 10.43
C LEU A 5 2.09 19.86 11.50
N PRO A 6 1.04 19.03 11.70
CA PRO A 6 1.18 17.83 12.52
C PRO A 6 2.37 17.02 12.01
N ALA A 7 3.18 16.44 12.91
CA ALA A 7 4.40 15.69 12.56
C ALA A 7 4.16 14.63 11.47
N ALA A 8 2.95 14.08 11.42
CA ALA A 8 2.45 13.16 10.40
C ALA A 8 2.58 13.67 8.94
N THR A 9 2.57 14.98 8.74
CA THR A 9 2.54 15.65 7.41
C THR A 9 3.82 16.42 7.09
N ALA A 10 4.83 16.38 7.98
CA ALA A 10 6.08 17.12 7.81
C ALA A 10 6.83 16.74 6.52
N TRP A 11 6.72 15.48 6.07
CA TRP A 11 7.32 15.00 4.83
C TRP A 11 6.69 15.57 3.54
N LEU A 12 5.56 16.27 3.66
CA LEU A 12 4.88 16.98 2.56
C LEU A 12 5.27 18.46 2.48
N ALA A 13 6.24 18.93 3.29
CA ALA A 13 6.73 20.30 3.23
C ALA A 13 7.12 20.69 1.78
N GLY A 14 6.66 21.86 1.34
CA GLY A 14 6.85 22.35 -0.04
C GLY A 14 5.83 21.84 -1.07
N ARG A 15 4.89 20.96 -0.70
CA ARG A 15 3.84 20.42 -1.59
C ARG A 15 2.46 21.00 -1.24
N GLY A 16 2.28 22.30 -1.47
CA GLY A 16 1.12 23.10 -1.03
C GLY A 16 -0.24 22.40 -1.17
N PRO A 17 -0.62 21.89 -2.35
CA PRO A 17 -1.90 21.21 -2.52
C PRO A 17 -2.06 19.95 -1.65
N LEU A 18 -1.00 19.14 -1.47
CA LEU A 18 -1.07 17.92 -0.65
C LEU A 18 -1.19 18.24 0.83
N VAL A 19 -0.51 19.30 1.27
CA VAL A 19 -0.59 19.81 2.64
C VAL A 19 -2.02 20.24 2.97
N THR A 20 -2.69 20.97 2.08
CA THR A 20 -4.08 21.40 2.28
C THR A 20 -5.03 20.20 2.46
N ARG A 21 -4.88 19.17 1.63
CA ARG A 21 -5.66 17.92 1.73
C ARG A 21 -5.47 17.25 3.08
N MET A 22 -4.22 17.08 3.51
CA MET A 22 -3.92 16.41 4.77
C MET A 22 -4.35 17.22 5.99
N ARG A 23 -4.29 18.55 5.95
CA ARG A 23 -4.88 19.40 7.01
C ARG A 23 -6.39 19.24 7.09
N GLY A 24 -7.08 19.15 5.94
CA GLY A 24 -8.51 18.88 5.90
C GLY A 24 -8.87 17.51 6.47
N PHE A 25 -8.09 16.50 6.11
CA PHE A 25 -8.20 15.14 6.63
C PHE A 25 -8.01 15.05 8.14
N GLU A 26 -6.90 15.57 8.68
CA GLU A 26 -6.62 15.52 10.13
C GLU A 26 -7.73 16.23 10.93
N ARG A 27 -8.28 17.32 10.40
CA ARG A 27 -9.42 18.02 11.01
C ARG A 27 -10.69 17.17 11.01
N TYR A 28 -10.99 16.51 9.89
CA TYR A 28 -12.15 15.62 9.80
C TYR A 28 -12.00 14.42 10.73
N LEU A 29 -10.85 13.74 10.70
CA LEU A 29 -10.54 12.58 11.56
C LEU A 29 -10.64 12.94 13.05
N GLY A 30 -10.10 14.09 13.47
CA GLY A 30 -10.16 14.54 14.85
C GLY A 30 -11.58 14.82 15.37
N ARG A 31 -12.51 15.19 14.46
CA ARG A 31 -13.94 15.40 14.75
C ARG A 31 -14.74 14.10 14.73
N ALA A 32 -14.40 13.18 13.82
CA ALA A 32 -15.04 11.88 13.72
C ALA A 32 -14.77 10.99 14.95
N LEU A 33 -13.62 11.17 15.61
CA LEU A 33 -13.31 10.48 16.86
C LEU A 33 -14.09 11.11 18.03
N PRO A 34 -14.71 10.31 18.90
CA PRO A 34 -15.32 10.79 20.14
C PRO A 34 -14.35 11.61 20.99
N ALA A 35 -14.88 12.56 21.77
CA ALA A 35 -14.09 13.36 22.68
C ALA A 35 -13.51 12.49 23.81
N ALA A 36 -12.23 12.71 24.17
CA ALA A 36 -11.56 11.92 25.21
C ALA A 36 -12.25 12.02 26.59
N GLY A 37 -12.93 13.14 26.87
CA GLY A 37 -13.66 13.33 28.13
C GLY A 37 -15.08 12.75 28.13
N ALA A 38 -15.62 12.33 26.98
CA ALA A 38 -16.96 11.75 26.91
C ALA A 38 -16.94 10.30 27.43
N PRO A 39 -17.90 9.86 28.26
CA PRO A 39 -17.99 8.46 28.70
C PRO A 39 -18.16 7.49 27.51
N PRO A 40 -17.46 6.34 27.49
CA PRO A 40 -16.40 5.90 28.42
C PRO A 40 -15.02 6.52 28.08
N GLY A 41 -14.60 7.52 28.87
CA GLY A 41 -13.46 8.39 28.51
C GLY A 41 -12.12 7.67 28.32
N LYS A 42 -11.83 6.61 29.10
CA LYS A 42 -10.59 5.82 28.94
C LYS A 42 -10.50 5.15 27.56
N LEU A 43 -11.62 4.62 27.05
CA LEU A 43 -11.67 4.01 25.72
C LEU A 43 -11.46 5.06 24.64
N HIS A 44 -12.18 6.19 24.72
CA HIS A 44 -12.02 7.29 23.75
C HIS A 44 -10.59 7.85 23.77
N ALA A 45 -9.95 7.96 24.93
CA ALA A 45 -8.56 8.34 25.05
C ALA A 45 -7.61 7.34 24.34
N ALA A 46 -7.84 6.04 24.51
CA ALA A 46 -7.08 4.99 23.83
C ALA A 46 -7.26 5.01 22.30
N MET A 47 -8.50 5.16 21.81
CA MET A 47 -8.81 5.30 20.38
C MET A 47 -8.09 6.51 19.77
N ARG A 48 -8.20 7.69 20.41
CA ARG A 48 -7.52 8.91 19.95
C ARG A 48 -6.00 8.76 20.00
N TYR A 49 -5.45 8.12 21.02
CA TYR A 49 -4.01 7.88 21.15
C TYR A 49 -3.45 7.04 20.00
N ALA A 50 -4.16 5.96 19.65
CA ALA A 50 -3.80 5.05 18.56
C ALA A 50 -3.83 5.77 17.19
N VAL A 51 -4.89 6.56 16.94
CA VAL A 51 -5.13 7.16 15.63
C VAL A 51 -4.36 8.45 15.41
N LEU A 52 -4.36 9.38 16.38
CA LEU A 52 -3.78 10.73 16.24
C LEU A 52 -2.26 10.78 16.48
N GLY A 53 -1.64 9.61 16.66
CA GLY A 53 -0.20 9.47 16.75
C GLY A 53 0.54 9.80 15.45
N PRO A 54 1.89 9.82 15.50
CA PRO A 54 2.71 10.07 14.32
C PRO A 54 2.52 8.98 13.26
N GLY A 55 2.35 9.39 12.00
CA GLY A 55 2.22 8.48 10.87
C GLY A 55 2.26 9.17 9.52
N LYS A 56 2.66 8.46 8.46
CA LYS A 56 2.83 9.07 7.13
C LYS A 56 1.50 9.40 6.42
N ARG A 57 0.38 8.88 6.92
CA ARG A 57 -0.98 9.05 6.34
C ARG A 57 -1.07 8.71 4.85
N LEU A 58 -0.34 7.68 4.41
CA LEU A 58 -0.29 7.30 2.99
C LEU A 58 -1.66 6.87 2.46
N ARG A 59 -2.42 6.06 3.21
CA ARG A 59 -3.72 5.54 2.76
C ARG A 59 -4.77 6.66 2.59
N PRO A 60 -4.97 7.57 3.57
CA PRO A 60 -5.80 8.75 3.38
C PRO A 60 -5.41 9.56 2.15
N LEU A 61 -4.11 9.81 1.97
CA LEU A 61 -3.62 10.55 0.82
C LEU A 61 -4.03 9.88 -0.49
N LEU A 62 -3.87 8.55 -0.60
CA LEU A 62 -4.27 7.77 -1.77
C LEU A 62 -5.78 7.89 -2.04
N VAL A 63 -6.63 7.79 -1.01
CA VAL A 63 -8.09 7.98 -1.14
C VAL A 63 -8.41 9.35 -1.73
N LEU A 64 -7.85 10.41 -1.15
CA LEU A 64 -8.12 11.78 -1.58
C LEU A 64 -7.64 12.04 -3.02
N THR A 65 -6.44 11.54 -3.36
CA THR A 65 -5.89 11.68 -4.72
C THR A 65 -6.66 10.86 -5.76
N ALA A 66 -7.17 9.68 -5.39
CA ALA A 66 -7.95 8.85 -6.31
C ALA A 66 -9.31 9.50 -6.64
N CYS A 67 -9.93 10.17 -5.67
CA CYS A 67 -11.13 10.98 -5.89
C CYS A 67 -10.91 12.10 -6.93
N GLU A 68 -9.80 12.82 -6.81
CA GLU A 68 -9.45 13.88 -7.76
C GLU A 68 -9.06 13.35 -9.13
N ALA A 69 -8.34 12.22 -9.17
CA ALA A 69 -7.92 11.59 -10.42
C ALA A 69 -9.09 11.12 -11.30
N VAL A 70 -10.30 11.03 -10.73
CA VAL A 70 -11.53 10.73 -11.46
C VAL A 70 -12.45 11.94 -11.63
N GLY A 71 -11.98 13.14 -11.26
CA GLY A 71 -12.68 14.42 -11.45
C GLY A 71 -13.50 14.90 -10.25
N GLY A 72 -13.54 14.16 -9.14
CA GLY A 72 -14.28 14.56 -7.94
C GLY A 72 -13.46 15.46 -7.01
N PRO A 73 -14.08 16.43 -6.30
CA PRO A 73 -13.37 17.22 -5.29
C PRO A 73 -12.94 16.32 -4.12
N TRP A 74 -11.66 16.37 -3.72
CA TRP A 74 -11.10 15.50 -2.68
C TRP A 74 -11.89 15.53 -1.36
N GLN A 75 -12.55 16.66 -1.04
CA GLN A 75 -13.37 16.81 0.15
C GLN A 75 -14.50 15.77 0.20
N ARG A 76 -15.05 15.32 -0.94
CA ARG A 76 -16.07 14.25 -0.96
C ARG A 76 -15.55 12.94 -0.40
N ALA A 77 -14.25 12.69 -0.49
CA ALA A 77 -13.60 11.46 -0.06
C ALA A 77 -13.07 11.51 1.38
N LEU A 78 -13.30 12.59 2.14
CA LEU A 78 -12.91 12.69 3.54
C LEU A 78 -13.44 11.55 4.44
N PRO A 79 -14.72 11.15 4.35
CA PRO A 79 -15.23 10.02 5.11
C PRO A 79 -14.52 8.71 4.78
N ALA A 80 -14.33 8.43 3.49
CA ALA A 80 -13.58 7.26 3.02
C ALA A 80 -12.12 7.26 3.50
N ALA A 81 -11.46 8.42 3.49
CA ALA A 81 -10.09 8.56 3.94
C ALA A 81 -9.96 8.27 5.45
N ALA A 82 -10.90 8.78 6.25
CA ALA A 82 -10.97 8.51 7.69
C ALA A 82 -11.27 7.03 7.97
N ALA A 83 -12.27 6.45 7.31
CA ALA A 83 -12.64 5.04 7.48
C ALA A 83 -11.45 4.10 7.21
N VAL A 84 -10.69 4.33 6.13
CA VAL A 84 -9.50 3.52 5.81
C VAL A 84 -8.39 3.68 6.86
N GLU A 85 -8.17 4.89 7.38
CA GLU A 85 -7.15 5.10 8.43
C GLU A 85 -7.58 4.53 9.78
N LEU A 86 -8.88 4.58 10.11
CA LEU A 86 -9.45 3.92 11.28
C LEU A 86 -9.26 2.41 11.18
N VAL A 87 -9.52 1.82 10.01
CA VAL A 87 -9.23 0.39 9.78
C VAL A 87 -7.73 0.09 9.92
N HIS A 88 -6.87 0.94 9.36
CA HIS A 88 -5.43 0.76 9.51
C HIS A 88 -4.97 0.88 10.97
N ALA A 89 -5.51 1.82 11.73
CA ALA A 89 -5.17 2.01 13.13
C ALA A 89 -5.64 0.82 13.97
N PHE A 90 -6.87 0.31 13.75
CA PHE A 90 -7.35 -0.91 14.41
C PHE A 90 -6.35 -2.05 14.21
N SER A 91 -5.93 -2.29 12.96
CA SER A 91 -5.08 -3.45 12.66
C SER A 91 -3.75 -3.35 13.39
N LEU A 92 -3.15 -2.15 13.44
CA LEU A 92 -1.90 -1.95 14.18
C LEU A 92 -2.07 -2.13 15.69
N VAL A 93 -3.19 -1.65 16.26
CA VAL A 93 -3.44 -1.79 17.71
C VAL A 93 -3.55 -3.26 18.11
N HIS A 94 -4.20 -4.08 17.28
CA HIS A 94 -4.32 -5.52 17.53
C HIS A 94 -3.04 -6.27 17.20
N ASP A 95 -2.34 -5.92 16.12
CA ASP A 95 -1.03 -6.50 15.77
C ASP A 95 -0.01 -6.27 16.89
N ASP A 96 -0.09 -5.14 17.60
CA ASP A 96 0.80 -4.82 18.73
C ASP A 96 0.57 -5.69 19.99
N LEU A 97 -0.52 -6.47 20.09
CA LEU A 97 -0.82 -7.21 21.33
C LEU A 97 0.18 -8.35 21.58
N PRO A 98 0.35 -8.79 22.84
CA PRO A 98 1.26 -9.90 23.18
C PRO A 98 0.95 -11.23 22.50
N ALA A 99 -0.31 -11.45 22.11
CA ALA A 99 -0.74 -12.64 21.37
C ALA A 99 -0.43 -12.58 19.86
N MET A 100 0.14 -11.46 19.38
CA MET A 100 0.40 -11.16 17.97
C MET A 100 1.89 -10.83 17.80
N ASP A 101 2.27 -9.59 17.48
CA ASP A 101 3.67 -9.18 17.27
C ASP A 101 4.42 -8.90 18.59
N ASP A 102 3.70 -8.77 19.73
CA ASP A 102 4.25 -8.45 21.06
C ASP A 102 5.15 -7.19 21.07
N ASP A 103 4.72 -6.17 20.31
CA ASP A 103 5.46 -4.91 20.17
C ASP A 103 5.21 -3.98 21.38
N ASP A 104 6.27 -3.69 22.14
CA ASP A 104 6.21 -2.70 23.24
C ASP A 104 6.13 -1.25 22.73
N PHE A 105 6.74 -0.97 21.57
CA PHE A 105 6.90 0.39 21.02
C PHE A 105 6.58 0.46 19.53
N ARG A 106 5.81 1.47 19.14
CA ARG A 106 5.53 1.81 17.75
C ARG A 106 5.89 3.26 17.47
N ARG A 107 6.81 3.46 16.51
CA ARG A 107 7.28 4.79 16.07
C ARG A 107 7.77 5.66 17.23
N GLY A 108 8.51 5.06 18.17
CA GLY A 108 9.09 5.75 19.33
C GLY A 108 8.09 6.07 20.45
N ARG A 109 6.87 5.53 20.40
CA ARG A 109 5.86 5.67 21.47
C ARG A 109 5.44 4.30 21.99
N PRO A 110 5.10 4.15 23.28
CA PRO A 110 4.50 2.91 23.78
C PRO A 110 3.26 2.54 22.96
N THR A 111 3.10 1.25 22.64
CA THR A 111 1.89 0.77 21.98
C THR A 111 0.65 0.97 22.86
N THR A 112 -0.54 0.89 22.25
CA THR A 112 -1.79 1.22 22.96
C THR A 112 -1.99 0.31 24.17
N HIS A 113 -1.69 -0.98 24.04
CA HIS A 113 -1.83 -1.94 25.13
C HIS A 113 -0.81 -1.67 26.26
N ARG A 114 0.42 -1.26 25.95
CA ARG A 114 1.41 -0.85 26.97
C ARG A 114 0.99 0.39 27.74
N ARG A 115 0.32 1.32 27.08
CA ARG A 115 -0.11 2.58 27.71
C ARG A 115 -1.40 2.45 28.51
N PHE A 116 -2.37 1.67 28.02
CA PHE A 116 -3.72 1.63 28.59
C PHE A 116 -4.11 0.26 29.16
N GLY A 117 -3.25 -0.75 29.02
CA GLY A 117 -3.57 -2.15 29.33
C GLY A 117 -4.15 -2.89 28.12
N GLU A 118 -3.97 -4.22 28.12
CA GLU A 118 -4.39 -5.10 27.03
C GLU A 118 -5.88 -5.03 26.73
N ALA A 119 -6.73 -5.09 27.76
CA ALA A 119 -8.18 -5.04 27.59
C ALA A 119 -8.63 -3.74 26.89
N LEU A 120 -8.09 -2.59 27.28
CA LEU A 120 -8.40 -1.32 26.63
C LEU A 120 -7.77 -1.20 25.24
N GLY A 121 -6.58 -1.79 25.01
CA GLY A 121 -5.99 -1.88 23.68
C GLY A 121 -6.88 -2.67 22.71
N LEU A 122 -7.34 -3.85 23.13
CA LEU A 122 -8.22 -4.70 22.36
C LEU A 122 -9.55 -3.98 22.04
N LEU A 123 -10.22 -3.44 23.05
CA LEU A 123 -11.50 -2.74 22.88
C LEU A 123 -11.36 -1.46 22.04
N ALA A 124 -10.22 -0.77 22.13
CA ALA A 124 -9.95 0.39 21.27
C ALA A 124 -9.86 -0.03 19.79
N GLY A 125 -9.22 -1.16 19.48
CA GLY A 125 -9.22 -1.70 18.12
C GLY A 125 -10.63 -2.06 17.63
N ASP A 126 -11.44 -2.73 18.45
CA ASP A 126 -12.82 -3.09 18.09
C ASP A 126 -13.68 -1.84 17.81
N ALA A 127 -13.60 -0.84 18.67
CA ALA A 127 -14.32 0.41 18.53
C ALA A 127 -13.87 1.20 17.28
N LEU A 128 -12.58 1.19 16.95
CA LEU A 128 -12.05 1.83 15.74
C LEU A 128 -12.56 1.15 14.47
N LEU A 129 -12.62 -0.19 14.46
CA LEU A 129 -13.17 -0.95 13.34
C LEU A 129 -14.66 -0.62 13.13
N ALA A 130 -15.46 -0.57 14.20
CA ALA A 130 -16.86 -0.19 14.13
C ALA A 130 -17.05 1.26 13.63
N LEU A 131 -16.31 2.21 14.22
CA LEU A 131 -16.35 3.63 13.84
C LEU A 131 -15.97 3.85 12.38
N ALA A 132 -15.09 3.03 11.82
CA ALA A 132 -14.73 3.12 10.41
C ALA A 132 -15.94 2.96 9.48
N PHE A 133 -16.86 2.04 9.80
CA PHE A 133 -18.07 1.83 9.01
C PHE A 133 -19.11 2.90 9.24
N GLU A 134 -19.26 3.38 10.48
CA GLU A 134 -20.12 4.51 10.82
C GLU A 134 -19.74 5.75 10.01
N VAL A 135 -18.47 6.17 10.09
CA VAL A 135 -17.94 7.33 9.37
C VAL A 135 -18.08 7.17 7.85
N LEU A 136 -17.96 5.96 7.32
CA LEU A 136 -18.08 5.74 5.87
C LEU A 136 -19.48 6.04 5.33
N VAL A 137 -20.52 5.98 6.17
CA VAL A 137 -21.90 6.31 5.78
C VAL A 137 -22.06 7.81 5.49
N ASP A 138 -21.24 8.69 6.09
CA ASP A 138 -21.21 10.13 5.81
C ASP A 138 -20.89 10.48 4.34
N LEU A 139 -20.46 9.50 3.52
CA LEU A 139 -20.39 9.68 2.07
C LEU A 139 -21.75 10.08 1.48
N GLY A 140 -22.86 9.63 2.07
CA GLY A 140 -24.22 9.99 1.68
C GLY A 140 -24.49 11.49 1.85
N GLU A 141 -24.08 12.07 2.98
CA GLU A 141 -24.18 13.51 3.25
C GLU A 141 -23.32 14.35 2.28
N ARG A 142 -22.33 13.71 1.63
CA ARG A 142 -21.46 14.33 0.63
C ARG A 142 -21.92 14.09 -0.81
N GLY A 143 -23.18 13.66 -0.99
CA GLY A 143 -23.83 13.53 -2.29
C GLY A 143 -23.63 12.17 -2.96
N MET A 144 -23.12 11.15 -2.26
CA MET A 144 -23.10 9.79 -2.78
C MET A 144 -24.50 9.16 -2.67
N PRO A 145 -25.06 8.58 -3.75
CA PRO A 145 -26.34 7.88 -3.67
C PRO A 145 -26.28 6.69 -2.70
N PRO A 146 -27.40 6.29 -2.05
CA PRO A 146 -27.43 5.19 -1.09
C PRO A 146 -26.82 3.88 -1.60
N ALA A 147 -27.05 3.53 -2.88
CA ALA A 147 -26.44 2.37 -3.52
C ALA A 147 -24.90 2.46 -3.61
N GLY A 148 -24.36 3.68 -3.79
CA GLY A 148 -22.93 3.96 -3.75
C GLY A 148 -22.37 3.80 -2.35
N VAL A 149 -23.06 4.29 -1.32
CA VAL A 149 -22.66 4.16 0.09
C VAL A 149 -22.62 2.68 0.49
N ALA A 150 -23.67 1.91 0.19
CA ALA A 150 -23.70 0.47 0.44
C ALA A 150 -22.56 -0.27 -0.27
N ARG A 151 -22.19 0.17 -1.49
CA ARG A 151 -21.05 -0.37 -2.21
C ARG A 151 -19.71 -0.04 -1.54
N ALA A 152 -19.53 1.20 -1.08
CA ALA A 152 -18.33 1.62 -0.34
C ALA A 152 -18.17 0.81 0.95
N VAL A 153 -19.25 0.66 1.73
CA VAL A 153 -19.27 -0.19 2.95
C VAL A 153 -18.85 -1.60 2.64
N ARG A 154 -19.38 -2.22 1.58
CA ARG A 154 -18.99 -3.56 1.15
C ARG A 154 -17.51 -3.66 0.76
N VAL A 155 -16.96 -2.67 0.04
CA VAL A 155 -15.52 -2.63 -0.30
C VAL A 155 -14.67 -2.64 0.98
N LEU A 156 -14.98 -1.77 1.94
CA LEU A 156 -14.21 -1.69 3.18
C LEU A 156 -14.37 -2.95 4.04
N ALA A 157 -15.57 -3.53 4.10
CA ALA A 157 -15.85 -4.75 4.86
C ALA A 157 -15.10 -5.95 4.30
N GLU A 158 -15.09 -6.12 2.98
CA GLU A 158 -14.29 -7.16 2.33
C GLU A 158 -12.79 -6.93 2.56
N ALA A 159 -12.34 -5.67 2.59
CA ALA A 159 -10.93 -5.33 2.74
C ALA A 159 -10.42 -5.56 4.17
N ALA A 160 -11.22 -5.23 5.17
CA ALA A 160 -10.90 -5.45 6.57
C ALA A 160 -11.07 -6.93 6.98
N GLY A 161 -11.98 -7.66 6.34
CA GLY A 161 -12.39 -8.99 6.77
C GLY A 161 -11.42 -10.14 6.44
N SER A 162 -11.91 -11.35 6.67
CA SER A 162 -11.17 -12.62 6.59
C SER A 162 -10.62 -12.99 5.20
N ARG A 163 -11.11 -12.33 4.14
CA ARG A 163 -10.62 -12.57 2.78
C ARG A 163 -9.38 -11.76 2.45
N VAL A 164 -9.15 -10.65 3.16
CA VAL A 164 -8.10 -9.69 2.83
C VAL A 164 -7.25 -9.41 4.05
N LEU A 165 -7.50 -8.35 4.84
CA LEU A 165 -6.58 -7.91 5.88
C LEU A 165 -6.40 -8.96 7.00
N VAL A 166 -7.49 -9.34 7.67
CA VAL A 166 -7.44 -10.35 8.75
C VAL A 166 -7.00 -11.71 8.23
N GLY A 167 -7.45 -12.10 7.03
CA GLY A 167 -7.00 -13.35 6.41
C GLY A 167 -5.50 -13.34 6.10
N GLY A 168 -4.98 -12.21 5.61
CA GLY A 168 -3.56 -12.01 5.37
C GLY A 168 -2.76 -12.09 6.66
N GLN A 169 -3.29 -11.55 7.77
CA GLN A 169 -2.66 -11.62 9.08
C GLN A 169 -2.59 -13.05 9.61
N VAL A 170 -3.68 -13.83 9.49
CA VAL A 170 -3.66 -15.26 9.84
C VAL A 170 -2.63 -16.03 9.01
N LEU A 171 -2.54 -15.76 7.71
CA LEU A 171 -1.55 -16.43 6.85
C LEU A 171 -0.11 -16.04 7.20
N ASP A 172 0.12 -14.81 7.65
CA ASP A 172 1.43 -14.33 8.12
C ASP A 172 1.86 -15.09 9.38
N LEU A 173 0.99 -15.13 10.40
CA LEU A 173 1.21 -15.87 11.65
C LEU A 173 1.45 -17.37 11.40
N MET A 174 0.65 -17.99 10.52
CA MET A 174 0.86 -19.41 10.15
C MET A 174 2.16 -19.64 9.36
N GLY A 175 2.70 -18.58 8.75
CA GLY A 175 3.98 -18.56 8.07
C GLY A 175 5.18 -18.49 9.01
N GLU A 176 4.97 -18.03 10.25
CA GLU A 176 5.98 -17.97 11.31
C GLU A 176 6.22 -19.36 11.89
N GLY A 177 7.06 -20.14 11.22
CA GLY A 177 7.45 -21.47 11.66
C GLY A 177 8.73 -21.96 10.98
N PRO A 178 9.26 -23.12 11.40
CA PRO A 178 10.52 -23.66 10.87
C PRO A 178 10.45 -24.04 9.39
N ARG A 179 9.26 -24.06 8.77
CA ARG A 179 9.06 -24.40 7.37
C ARG A 179 9.21 -23.16 6.49
N ARG A 180 10.15 -23.21 5.54
CA ARG A 180 10.29 -22.16 4.53
C ARG A 180 9.02 -22.04 3.69
N MET A 181 8.45 -20.85 3.66
CA MET A 181 7.37 -20.51 2.73
C MET A 181 7.89 -20.40 1.31
N ASN A 182 7.08 -20.83 0.33
CA ASN A 182 7.40 -20.58 -1.07
C ASN A 182 7.04 -19.13 -1.47
N GLY A 183 7.66 -18.62 -2.54
CA GLY A 183 7.48 -17.22 -2.97
C GLY A 183 6.02 -16.87 -3.31
N ARG A 184 5.22 -17.85 -3.76
CA ARG A 184 3.78 -17.65 -4.03
C ARG A 184 2.99 -17.38 -2.75
N ALA A 185 3.29 -18.10 -1.66
CA ALA A 185 2.62 -17.93 -0.38
C ALA A 185 3.00 -16.58 0.27
N VAL A 186 4.27 -16.19 0.20
CA VAL A 186 4.74 -14.87 0.66
C VAL A 186 4.07 -13.74 -0.12
N ARG A 187 3.97 -13.89 -1.45
CA ARG A 187 3.25 -12.92 -2.29
C ARG A 187 1.78 -12.80 -1.89
N GLU A 188 1.12 -13.92 -1.61
CA GLU A 188 -0.29 -13.93 -1.21
C GLU A 188 -0.51 -13.21 0.13
N ILE A 189 0.36 -13.42 1.11
CA ILE A 189 0.33 -12.68 2.39
C ILE A 189 0.43 -11.17 2.12
N HIS A 190 1.42 -10.73 1.36
CA HIS A 190 1.65 -9.31 1.10
C HIS A 190 0.50 -8.65 0.34
N LEU A 191 -0.05 -9.34 -0.66
CA LEU A 191 -1.22 -8.87 -1.39
C LEU A 191 -2.44 -8.70 -0.48
N ARG A 192 -2.63 -9.59 0.49
CA ARG A 192 -3.75 -9.53 1.43
C ARG A 192 -3.55 -8.52 2.56
N LYS A 193 -2.48 -8.68 3.34
CA LYS A 193 -2.18 -7.87 4.55
C LYS A 193 -1.93 -6.40 4.20
N THR A 194 -1.30 -6.11 3.05
CA THR A 194 -0.92 -4.74 2.68
C THR A 194 -1.59 -4.26 1.39
N GLY A 195 -1.53 -5.05 0.32
CA GLY A 195 -2.06 -4.68 -0.99
C GLY A 195 -3.57 -4.43 -1.00
N GLY A 196 -4.32 -5.27 -0.29
CA GLY A 196 -5.77 -5.23 -0.30
C GLY A 196 -6.34 -3.94 0.30
N LEU A 197 -5.83 -3.48 1.44
CA LEU A 197 -6.29 -2.22 2.03
C LEU A 197 -5.89 -1.00 1.19
N ILE A 198 -4.73 -1.05 0.50
CA ILE A 198 -4.31 0.02 -0.44
C ILE A 198 -5.21 0.02 -1.69
N SER A 199 -5.55 -1.15 -2.22
CA SER A 199 -6.52 -1.31 -3.32
C SER A 199 -7.89 -0.75 -2.93
N ALA A 200 -8.40 -1.11 -1.74
CA ALA A 200 -9.64 -0.56 -1.21
C ALA A 200 -9.60 0.96 -1.06
N ALA A 201 -8.48 1.52 -0.59
CA ALA A 201 -8.30 2.98 -0.47
C ALA A 201 -8.50 3.70 -1.82
N LEU A 202 -7.86 3.21 -2.89
CA LEU A 202 -8.02 3.80 -4.22
C LEU A 202 -9.45 3.62 -4.76
N VAL A 203 -10.05 2.45 -4.58
CA VAL A 203 -11.43 2.17 -5.03
C VAL A 203 -12.44 3.06 -4.31
N LEU A 204 -12.30 3.24 -2.99
CA LEU A 204 -13.17 4.12 -2.20
C LEU A 204 -13.02 5.58 -2.61
N GLY A 205 -11.80 6.05 -2.90
CA GLY A 205 -11.57 7.37 -3.47
C GLY A 205 -12.24 7.54 -4.83
N GLY A 206 -12.10 6.55 -5.72
CA GLY A 206 -12.78 6.54 -7.02
C GLY A 206 -14.31 6.55 -6.90
N LEU A 207 -14.88 5.81 -5.94
CA LEU A 207 -16.32 5.81 -5.66
C LEU A 207 -16.78 7.21 -5.21
N ALA A 208 -16.07 7.82 -4.27
CA ALA A 208 -16.38 9.17 -3.79
C ALA A 208 -16.27 10.24 -4.89
N GLY A 209 -15.39 10.03 -5.87
CA GLY A 209 -15.26 10.88 -7.05
C GLY A 209 -16.24 10.59 -8.19
N GLY A 210 -17.11 9.57 -8.07
CA GLY A 210 -18.11 9.23 -9.10
C GLY A 210 -17.56 8.40 -10.26
N ALA A 211 -16.47 7.67 -10.06
CA ALA A 211 -15.83 6.89 -11.13
C ALA A 211 -16.75 5.76 -11.67
N PRO A 212 -16.75 5.55 -13.00
CA PRO A 212 -17.45 4.40 -13.59
C PRO A 212 -16.74 3.08 -13.24
N ALA A 213 -17.47 1.97 -13.38
CA ALA A 213 -16.98 0.64 -13.01
C ALA A 213 -15.63 0.25 -13.66
N ALA A 214 -15.36 0.70 -14.89
CA ALA A 214 -14.09 0.46 -15.57
C ALA A 214 -12.91 1.09 -14.83
N ARG A 215 -13.02 2.37 -14.44
CA ARG A 215 -11.97 3.10 -13.71
C ARG A 215 -11.75 2.54 -12.31
N LEU A 216 -12.80 2.04 -11.67
CA LEU A 216 -12.69 1.38 -10.36
C LEU A 216 -11.89 0.07 -10.44
N ARG A 217 -11.97 -0.68 -11.55
CA ARG A 217 -11.11 -1.86 -11.76
C ARG A 217 -9.65 -1.47 -11.94
N ASP A 218 -9.38 -0.41 -12.69
CA ASP A 218 -8.01 0.07 -12.88
C ASP A 218 -7.41 0.52 -11.54
N LEU A 219 -8.16 1.28 -10.74
CA LEU A 219 -7.77 1.69 -9.38
C LEU A 219 -7.53 0.49 -8.46
N ALA A 220 -8.37 -0.55 -8.53
CA ALA A 220 -8.18 -1.77 -7.75
C ALA A 220 -6.86 -2.47 -8.10
N SER A 221 -6.56 -2.61 -9.40
CA SER A 221 -5.33 -3.22 -9.90
C SER A 221 -4.09 -2.42 -9.49
N ILE A 222 -4.13 -1.10 -9.69
CA ILE A 222 -3.05 -0.18 -9.29
C ILE A 222 -2.74 -0.31 -7.80
N GLY A 223 -3.76 -0.37 -6.93
CA GLY A 223 -3.55 -0.45 -5.50
C GLY A 223 -2.95 -1.77 -5.02
N LEU A 224 -3.30 -2.89 -5.67
CA LEU A 224 -2.68 -4.19 -5.38
C LEU A 224 -1.18 -4.17 -5.72
N GLU A 225 -0.83 -3.65 -6.90
CA GLU A 225 0.56 -3.55 -7.34
C GLU A 225 1.37 -2.56 -6.50
N LEU A 226 0.79 -1.41 -6.15
CA LEU A 226 1.44 -0.44 -5.25
C LEU A 226 1.73 -1.04 -3.88
N GLY A 227 0.80 -1.80 -3.31
CA GLY A 227 1.01 -2.43 -2.01
C GLY A 227 2.05 -3.55 -2.06
N PHE A 228 2.10 -4.31 -3.16
CA PHE A 228 3.16 -5.29 -3.38
C PHE A 228 4.55 -4.63 -3.49
N ALA A 229 4.67 -3.55 -4.27
CA ALA A 229 5.89 -2.77 -4.40
C ALA A 229 6.35 -2.16 -3.05
N PHE A 230 5.41 -1.68 -2.24
CA PHE A 230 5.70 -1.11 -0.91
C PHE A 230 6.37 -2.13 0.02
N GLN A 231 5.92 -3.40 -0.02
CA GLN A 231 6.52 -4.47 0.80
C GLN A 231 7.93 -4.85 0.35
N ILE A 232 8.20 -4.88 -0.96
CA ILE A 232 9.57 -5.11 -1.48
C ILE A 232 10.52 -4.01 -0.98
N GLY A 233 10.05 -2.75 -0.95
CA GLY A 233 10.80 -1.63 -0.40
C GLY A 233 11.14 -1.80 1.08
N GLN A 234 10.17 -2.19 1.91
CA GLN A 234 10.39 -2.38 3.35
C GLN A 234 11.33 -3.54 3.67
N ALA A 235 11.24 -4.65 2.93
CA ALA A 235 12.11 -5.82 3.12
C ALA A 235 13.60 -5.49 2.92
N ARG A 236 13.93 -4.50 2.08
CA ARG A 236 15.31 -4.04 1.87
C ARG A 236 15.84 -3.20 3.04
N GLY A 237 14.98 -2.45 3.73
CA GLY A 237 15.34 -1.64 4.90
C GLY A 237 15.60 -2.46 6.17
N HIS A 238 14.91 -3.59 6.34
CA HIS A 238 15.03 -4.45 7.53
C HIS A 238 16.27 -5.36 7.58
N ARG A 239 17.04 -5.50 6.48
CA ARG A 239 18.30 -6.27 6.47
C ARG A 239 19.43 -5.66 7.33
N ARG A 240 19.17 -4.60 8.09
CA ARG A 240 20.15 -3.85 8.89
C ARG A 240 19.93 -3.84 10.40
N ARG A 241 19.01 -4.65 10.96
CA ARG A 241 18.87 -4.77 12.42
C ARG A 241 19.20 -6.19 12.90
N PRO A 242 20.12 -6.35 13.88
CA PRO A 242 20.27 -7.63 14.56
C PRO A 242 18.99 -7.91 15.35
N ARG A 243 18.42 -9.10 15.15
CA ARG A 243 17.32 -9.60 15.99
C ARG A 243 17.87 -9.84 17.40
N GLN A 244 17.31 -9.17 18.40
CA GLN A 244 17.49 -9.55 19.80
C GLN A 244 16.71 -10.86 20.05
N GLY A 245 17.32 -11.76 20.80
CA GLY A 245 16.90 -13.16 20.92
C GLY A 245 15.59 -13.34 21.69
N HIS A 246 14.76 -14.26 21.19
CA HIS A 246 13.63 -14.82 21.93
C HIS A 246 13.97 -16.23 22.43
N LEU A 247 13.57 -16.51 23.68
CA LEU A 247 13.57 -17.83 24.29
C LEU A 247 12.48 -18.72 23.66
N PRO A 248 12.66 -20.05 23.58
CA PRO A 248 11.74 -20.93 22.87
C PRO A 248 10.51 -21.27 23.72
N ALA A 249 9.31 -21.02 23.19
CA ALA A 249 8.06 -21.56 23.74
C ALA A 249 7.82 -23.00 23.25
N GLY A 250 7.44 -23.87 24.19
CA GLY A 250 7.30 -25.32 24.02
C GLY A 250 6.20 -25.75 23.05
N GLY A 251 6.49 -26.82 22.30
CA GLY A 251 5.62 -27.33 21.26
C GLY A 251 4.50 -28.24 21.76
N ARG A 252 3.38 -28.23 21.03
CA ARG A 252 2.47 -29.37 20.90
C ARG A 252 2.09 -29.56 19.42
N ARG A 253 2.26 -30.79 18.93
CA ARG A 253 1.96 -31.23 17.55
C ARG A 253 0.45 -31.40 17.35
N GLY A 254 0.01 -31.16 16.12
CA GLY A 254 -1.41 -31.04 15.75
C GLY A 254 -2.06 -32.27 15.13
N ALA A 255 -3.28 -32.07 14.65
CA ALA A 255 -4.05 -33.01 13.82
C ALA A 255 -4.55 -32.28 12.56
N GLY A 256 -4.45 -32.97 11.42
CA GLY A 256 -4.53 -32.40 10.08
C GLY A 256 -5.90 -31.91 9.64
N ALA A 257 -5.93 -30.76 8.97
CA ALA A 257 -7.10 -30.27 8.25
C ALA A 257 -6.98 -30.59 6.75
N ARG A 258 -7.93 -31.39 6.25
CA ARG A 258 -8.13 -31.67 4.82
C ARG A 258 -8.43 -30.37 4.08
N ARG A 259 -7.75 -30.16 2.94
CA ARG A 259 -7.98 -29.03 2.04
C ARG A 259 -9.26 -29.26 1.22
N SER A 260 -10.34 -28.59 1.59
CA SER A 260 -11.49 -28.39 0.71
C SER A 260 -11.24 -27.18 -0.20
N ARG A 261 -11.30 -27.38 -1.52
CA ARG A 261 -11.27 -26.31 -2.52
C ARG A 261 -12.62 -25.58 -2.52
N PRO A 262 -12.69 -24.26 -2.34
CA PRO A 262 -13.93 -23.54 -2.58
C PRO A 262 -14.11 -23.29 -4.08
N SER A 263 -15.20 -23.81 -4.63
CA SER A 263 -15.75 -23.41 -5.93
C SER A 263 -16.51 -22.09 -5.75
N ALA A 264 -15.92 -20.97 -6.14
CA ALA A 264 -16.58 -19.68 -6.15
C ALA A 264 -16.48 -19.07 -7.55
N ARG A 265 -17.63 -18.83 -8.18
CA ARG A 265 -17.76 -18.05 -9.43
C ARG A 265 -16.91 -16.77 -9.31
N GLU A 266 -15.94 -16.60 -10.20
CA GLU A 266 -14.93 -15.54 -10.18
C GLU A 266 -15.58 -14.15 -10.34
N ARG A 267 -15.95 -13.52 -9.22
CA ARG A 267 -16.14 -12.07 -9.16
C ARG A 267 -14.76 -11.44 -8.98
N GLY A 268 -14.46 -10.39 -9.75
CA GLY A 268 -13.24 -9.61 -9.56
C GLY A 268 -13.21 -8.92 -8.19
N PRO A 269 -12.08 -8.29 -7.82
CA PRO A 269 -11.93 -7.63 -6.53
C PRO A 269 -13.10 -6.70 -6.23
N TRP A 270 -13.59 -6.70 -4.98
CA TRP A 270 -14.66 -5.80 -4.51
C TRP A 270 -16.02 -5.95 -5.20
N GLY A 271 -16.29 -7.14 -5.75
CA GLY A 271 -17.53 -7.40 -6.50
C GLY A 271 -17.57 -6.73 -7.87
N LEU A 272 -16.44 -6.27 -8.39
CA LEU A 272 -16.30 -5.77 -9.76
C LEU A 272 -16.39 -6.94 -10.75
N ALA A 273 -17.25 -6.86 -11.76
CA ALA A 273 -17.30 -7.88 -12.80
C ALA A 273 -15.91 -8.03 -13.46
N ALA A 274 -15.46 -9.28 -13.61
CA ALA A 274 -14.25 -9.61 -14.35
C ALA A 274 -14.36 -9.11 -15.81
N ARG A 275 -13.23 -8.84 -16.46
CA ARG A 275 -13.25 -8.56 -17.91
C ARG A 275 -13.94 -9.75 -18.60
N PRO A 276 -14.93 -9.54 -19.49
CA PRO A 276 -15.46 -10.64 -20.27
C PRO A 276 -14.32 -11.24 -21.08
N GLN A 277 -13.97 -12.50 -20.77
CA GLN A 277 -13.16 -13.34 -21.62
C GLN A 277 -14.15 -14.16 -22.45
N GLY A 278 -14.49 -13.68 -23.63
CA GLY A 278 -15.40 -14.36 -24.56
C GLY A 278 -14.83 -14.29 -25.99
N PRO A 279 -15.00 -15.34 -26.80
CA PRO A 279 -14.45 -15.40 -28.15
C PRO A 279 -15.16 -14.39 -29.05
N ALA A 280 -14.39 -13.72 -29.90
CA ALA A 280 -14.91 -12.76 -30.87
C ALA A 280 -15.87 -13.44 -31.86
N SER A 281 -17.18 -13.31 -31.64
CA SER A 281 -18.19 -13.63 -32.64
C SER A 281 -18.29 -12.48 -33.64
N ARG A 282 -17.91 -12.77 -34.88
CA ARG A 282 -18.10 -11.94 -36.07
C ARG A 282 -19.56 -11.50 -36.19
N ALA A 283 -19.81 -10.20 -36.10
CA ALA A 283 -21.01 -9.58 -36.65
C ALA A 283 -20.55 -8.36 -37.46
N ALA A 284 -20.90 -8.37 -38.74
CA ALA A 284 -20.48 -7.40 -39.73
C ALA A 284 -21.18 -6.05 -39.55
N HIS A 285 -20.42 -4.95 -39.63
CA HIS A 285 -20.95 -3.65 -40.02
C HIS A 285 -20.00 -2.95 -41.01
N PRO A 286 -20.55 -2.14 -41.94
CA PRO A 286 -19.88 -1.76 -43.18
C PRO A 286 -18.85 -0.64 -42.99
N ARG A 287 -17.89 -0.65 -43.92
CA ARG A 287 -16.69 0.20 -44.00
C ARG A 287 -17.00 1.70 -43.96
N GLY A 288 -16.49 2.38 -42.93
CA GLY A 288 -16.14 3.80 -42.95
C GLY A 288 -14.61 3.93 -42.88
N ARG A 289 -13.98 4.52 -43.90
CA ARG A 289 -12.54 4.76 -43.97
C ARG A 289 -12.15 5.89 -43.01
N GLY A 290 -11.12 5.65 -42.18
CA GLY A 290 -10.40 6.73 -41.48
C GLY A 290 -9.89 6.33 -40.10
N ALA A 291 -8.57 6.32 -39.94
CA ALA A 291 -7.80 6.07 -38.71
C ALA A 291 -7.82 4.63 -38.17
N ARG A 292 -6.84 3.82 -38.62
CA ARG A 292 -6.37 2.65 -37.89
C ARG A 292 -5.68 3.12 -36.59
N PRO A 293 -6.13 2.76 -35.38
CA PRO A 293 -5.21 2.65 -34.26
C PRO A 293 -4.39 1.38 -34.50
N LEU A 294 -3.09 1.53 -34.68
CA LEU A 294 -2.14 0.43 -34.58
C LEU A 294 -2.25 -0.16 -33.17
N ILE A 295 -3.14 -1.13 -32.99
CA ILE A 295 -3.06 -2.08 -31.89
C ILE A 295 -1.91 -3.00 -32.29
N HIS A 296 -0.71 -2.70 -31.80
CA HIS A 296 0.31 -3.73 -31.71
C HIS A 296 -0.22 -4.79 -30.73
N GLU A 297 -0.66 -5.92 -31.28
CA GLU A 297 -0.56 -7.22 -30.61
C GLU A 297 0.93 -7.54 -30.41
N GLY A 298 1.56 -6.80 -29.50
CA GLY A 298 2.89 -7.08 -29.00
C GLY A 298 2.73 -7.92 -27.74
N ARG A 299 2.64 -9.24 -27.91
CA ARG A 299 2.98 -10.20 -26.85
C ARG A 299 4.51 -10.17 -26.68
N GLY A 300 5.03 -9.01 -26.29
CA GLY A 300 6.43 -8.85 -25.92
C GLY A 300 6.58 -9.31 -24.49
N ASP A 301 7.45 -10.28 -24.29
CA ASP A 301 7.61 -10.99 -23.04
C ASP A 301 8.11 -10.00 -21.98
N THR A 302 7.34 -9.76 -20.90
CA THR A 302 7.76 -8.92 -19.76
C THR A 302 9.13 -9.33 -19.18
N THR A 303 9.54 -10.56 -19.51
CA THR A 303 10.86 -11.15 -19.34
C THR A 303 11.99 -10.32 -19.96
N GLU A 304 11.83 -9.76 -21.16
CA GLU A 304 12.88 -9.00 -21.86
C GLU A 304 13.16 -7.66 -21.17
N ALA A 305 12.12 -6.94 -20.75
CA ALA A 305 12.27 -5.69 -20.01
C ALA A 305 12.97 -5.90 -18.65
N PHE A 306 12.70 -7.02 -17.99
CA PHE A 306 13.39 -7.43 -16.76
C PHE A 306 14.87 -7.70 -17.01
N TRP A 307 15.21 -8.51 -18.03
CA TRP A 307 16.60 -8.85 -18.34
C TRP A 307 17.40 -7.64 -18.80
N PHE A 308 16.79 -6.72 -19.55
CA PHE A 308 17.45 -5.48 -19.98
C PHE A 308 17.77 -4.55 -18.80
N ALA A 309 16.83 -4.36 -17.87
CA ALA A 309 17.07 -3.58 -16.65
C ALA A 309 18.16 -4.21 -15.75
N LEU A 310 18.22 -5.54 -15.72
CA LEU A 310 19.24 -6.30 -15.01
C LEU A 310 20.62 -6.15 -15.67
N ALA A 311 20.69 -6.24 -17.00
CA ALA A 311 21.90 -6.02 -17.79
C ALA A 311 22.48 -4.60 -17.61
N ILE A 312 21.63 -3.57 -17.64
CA ILE A 312 22.05 -2.19 -17.35
C ILE A 312 22.54 -2.04 -15.91
N GLY A 313 21.88 -2.70 -14.95
CA GLY A 313 22.35 -2.75 -13.56
C GLY A 313 23.76 -3.34 -13.42
N PHE A 314 24.05 -4.42 -14.14
CA PHE A 314 25.36 -5.04 -14.18
C PHE A 314 26.41 -4.17 -14.89
N LEU A 315 26.06 -3.55 -16.01
CA LEU A 315 26.95 -2.63 -16.74
C LEU A 315 27.37 -1.44 -15.86
N ILE A 316 26.43 -0.86 -15.11
CA ILE A 316 26.72 0.25 -14.21
C ILE A 316 27.54 -0.21 -13.00
N GLN A 317 27.32 -1.42 -12.50
CA GLN A 317 28.14 -2.00 -11.44
C GLN A 317 29.57 -2.30 -11.93
N GLY A 318 29.73 -2.77 -13.17
CA GLY A 318 31.02 -2.93 -13.83
C GLY A 318 31.74 -1.61 -14.04
N TYR A 319 31.04 -0.59 -14.53
CA TYR A 319 31.58 0.77 -14.70
C TYR A 319 32.09 1.36 -13.38
N LYS A 320 31.40 1.13 -12.26
CA LYS A 320 31.87 1.55 -10.94
C LYS A 320 33.20 0.92 -10.55
N GLY A 321 33.30 -0.40 -10.71
CA GLY A 321 34.55 -1.11 -10.40
C GLY A 321 35.70 -0.60 -11.25
N PHE A 322 35.43 -0.34 -12.53
CA PHE A 322 36.41 0.21 -13.46
C PHE A 322 36.80 1.66 -13.13
N SER A 323 35.83 2.53 -12.86
CA SER A 323 36.07 3.93 -12.48
C SER A 323 36.85 4.03 -11.17
N ASP A 324 36.56 3.16 -10.19
CA ASP A 324 37.32 3.12 -8.94
C ASP A 324 38.75 2.63 -9.15
N PHE A 325 38.95 1.63 -10.01
CA PHE A 325 40.28 1.15 -10.39
C PHE A 325 41.12 2.25 -11.07
N VAL A 326 40.52 3.04 -11.97
CA VAL A 326 41.21 4.15 -12.64
C VAL A 326 41.63 5.23 -11.64
N HIS A 327 40.84 5.48 -10.60
CA HIS A 327 41.15 6.50 -9.58
C HIS A 327 42.08 6.03 -8.47
N THR A 328 42.01 4.76 -8.06
CA THR A 328 42.77 4.24 -6.90
C THR A 328 43.95 3.34 -7.29
N ARG A 329 44.07 2.94 -8.57
CA ARG A 329 45.06 2.00 -9.13
C ARG A 329 45.11 0.62 -8.42
N HIS A 330 44.12 0.30 -7.61
CA HIS A 330 43.98 -0.98 -6.93
C HIS A 330 42.59 -1.57 -7.16
N TRP A 331 42.52 -2.89 -7.38
CA TRP A 331 41.25 -3.59 -7.51
C TRP A 331 40.61 -3.78 -6.14
N ASN A 332 39.58 -2.99 -5.83
CA ASN A 332 38.82 -3.14 -4.59
C ASN A 332 37.49 -3.87 -4.84
N LEU A 333 37.54 -5.21 -4.81
CA LEU A 333 36.37 -6.09 -4.97
C LEU A 333 35.26 -5.82 -3.94
N ARG A 334 35.57 -5.18 -2.81
CA ARG A 334 34.59 -4.82 -1.78
C ARG A 334 33.62 -3.73 -2.25
N ARG A 335 34.06 -2.82 -3.13
CA ARG A 335 33.20 -1.77 -3.71
C ARG A 335 32.11 -2.30 -4.65
N PHE A 336 32.25 -3.53 -5.16
CA PHE A 336 31.18 -4.20 -5.90
C PHE A 336 29.99 -4.60 -5.00
N VAL A 337 30.19 -4.67 -3.67
CA VAL A 337 29.18 -5.13 -2.70
C VAL A 337 28.78 -4.02 -1.72
N GLU A 338 29.58 -2.95 -1.59
CA GLU A 338 29.31 -1.82 -0.72
C GLU A 338 28.16 -0.92 -1.23
N THR A 339 27.25 -0.59 -0.31
CA THR A 339 26.14 0.33 -0.54
C THR A 339 26.64 1.77 -0.38
N GLY A 340 26.93 2.50 -1.46
CA GLY A 340 27.25 3.94 -1.34
C GLY A 340 27.99 4.63 -2.49
N GLY A 341 28.61 3.91 -3.45
CA GLY A 341 29.37 4.56 -4.52
C GLY A 341 28.51 5.23 -5.61
N MET A 342 28.96 6.37 -6.14
CA MET A 342 28.44 6.94 -7.38
C MET A 342 28.85 6.08 -8.59
N PRO A 343 27.98 5.90 -9.62
CA PRO A 343 26.54 6.22 -9.72
C PRO A 343 25.61 5.09 -9.22
N SER A 344 24.56 5.36 -8.42
CA SER A 344 23.69 4.30 -7.83
C SER A 344 23.06 3.36 -8.88
N SER A 345 23.53 2.11 -8.90
CA SER A 345 23.11 1.05 -9.82
C SER A 345 21.64 0.68 -9.62
N HIS A 346 21.15 0.76 -8.37
CA HIS A 346 19.74 0.53 -8.05
C HIS A 346 18.83 1.62 -8.61
N ALA A 347 19.24 2.90 -8.53
CA ALA A 347 18.44 4.00 -9.07
C ALA A 347 18.41 3.96 -10.61
N ALA A 348 19.53 3.59 -11.23
CA ALA A 348 19.63 3.46 -12.68
C ALA A 348 18.86 2.25 -13.23
N SER A 349 18.92 1.08 -12.58
CA SER A 349 18.13 -0.09 -12.99
C SER A 349 16.63 0.16 -12.93
N VAL A 350 16.15 0.79 -11.85
CA VAL A 350 14.71 1.04 -11.69
C VAL A 350 14.24 2.14 -12.67
N SER A 351 15.05 3.18 -12.88
CA SER A 351 14.76 4.21 -13.90
C SER A 351 14.73 3.61 -15.31
N SER A 352 15.70 2.74 -15.65
CA SER A 352 15.72 2.03 -16.93
C SER A 352 14.52 1.12 -17.11
N LEU A 353 14.07 0.43 -16.05
CA LEU A 353 12.88 -0.41 -16.09
C LEU A 353 11.64 0.42 -16.39
N SER A 354 11.48 1.58 -15.74
CA SER A 354 10.37 2.49 -16.03
C SER A 354 10.41 3.03 -17.46
N THR A 355 11.58 3.45 -17.94
CA THR A 355 11.74 3.90 -19.33
C THR A 355 11.39 2.79 -20.31
N MET A 356 11.86 1.56 -20.08
CA MET A 356 11.59 0.43 -20.95
C MET A 356 10.10 0.06 -20.98
N VAL A 357 9.44 0.05 -19.83
CA VAL A 357 7.98 -0.15 -19.76
C VAL A 357 7.24 0.98 -20.47
N GLY A 358 7.74 2.22 -20.41
CA GLY A 358 7.19 3.35 -21.15
C GLY A 358 7.32 3.21 -22.68
N LEU A 359 8.45 2.67 -23.14
CA LEU A 359 8.71 2.41 -24.55
C LEU A 359 7.93 1.20 -25.09
N HIS A 360 7.75 0.16 -24.27
CA HIS A 360 7.12 -1.09 -24.69
C HIS A 360 5.59 -1.08 -24.52
N ASP A 361 5.11 -0.73 -23.32
CA ASP A 361 3.67 -0.76 -23.01
C ASP A 361 3.00 0.60 -23.26
N GLY A 362 3.79 1.61 -23.59
CA GLY A 362 3.37 2.99 -23.81
C GLY A 362 3.35 3.80 -22.52
N PHE A 363 3.69 5.09 -22.64
CA PHE A 363 3.68 6.07 -21.55
C PHE A 363 2.29 6.34 -20.94
N ARG A 364 1.23 5.83 -21.56
CA ARG A 364 -0.15 5.89 -21.04
C ARG A 364 -0.57 4.62 -20.29
N SER A 365 0.30 3.61 -20.20
CA SER A 365 -0.02 2.36 -19.50
C SER A 365 -0.01 2.53 -17.98
N SER A 366 -0.85 1.75 -17.31
CA SER A 366 -0.84 1.66 -15.84
C SER A 366 0.49 1.09 -15.32
N LEU A 367 1.12 0.18 -16.07
CA LEU A 367 2.42 -0.39 -15.69
C LEU A 367 3.54 0.66 -15.75
N PHE A 368 3.53 1.55 -16.75
CA PHE A 368 4.45 2.68 -16.81
C PHE A 368 4.26 3.61 -15.61
N ALA A 369 3.02 3.95 -15.27
CA ALA A 369 2.73 4.83 -14.14
C ALA A 369 3.24 4.24 -12.79
N VAL A 370 3.03 2.94 -12.58
CA VAL A 370 3.48 2.24 -11.36
C VAL A 370 5.01 2.15 -11.31
N THR A 371 5.66 1.76 -12.42
CA THR A 371 7.12 1.64 -12.48
C THR A 371 7.80 3.00 -12.35
N LEU A 372 7.27 4.05 -12.97
CA LEU A 372 7.75 5.42 -12.84
C LEU A 372 7.65 5.92 -11.39
N PHE A 373 6.51 5.69 -10.75
CA PHE A 373 6.32 6.06 -9.34
C PHE A 373 7.31 5.31 -8.43
N PHE A 374 7.53 4.02 -8.67
CA PHE A 374 8.52 3.24 -7.95
C PHE A 374 9.95 3.75 -8.19
N SER A 375 10.33 4.09 -9.43
CA SER A 375 11.61 4.74 -9.76
C SER A 375 11.79 6.04 -8.98
N LEU A 376 10.76 6.88 -8.92
CA LEU A 376 10.80 8.16 -8.20
C LEU A 376 11.00 7.95 -6.70
N ILE A 377 10.37 6.95 -6.08
CA ILE A 377 10.58 6.60 -4.67
C ILE A 377 12.02 6.14 -4.44
N VAL A 378 12.52 5.22 -5.27
CA VAL A 378 13.88 4.69 -5.13
C VAL A 378 14.93 5.79 -5.33
N MET A 379 14.71 6.69 -6.28
CA MET A 379 15.58 7.86 -6.48
C MET A 379 15.51 8.83 -5.30
N TYR A 380 14.32 9.07 -4.74
CA TYR A 380 14.14 9.96 -3.59
C TYR A 380 14.82 9.40 -2.34
N ASP A 381 14.68 8.10 -2.09
CA ASP A 381 15.34 7.42 -0.96
C ASP A 381 16.86 7.39 -1.13
N ALA A 382 17.34 7.10 -2.35
CA ALA A 382 18.76 7.19 -2.68
C ALA A 382 19.31 8.62 -2.49
N ALA A 383 18.55 9.65 -2.86
CA ALA A 383 18.93 11.05 -2.66
C ALA A 383 18.84 11.49 -1.19
N GLY A 384 17.87 10.96 -0.43
CA GLY A 384 17.73 11.17 1.01
C GLY A 384 18.88 10.58 1.81
N LEU A 385 19.27 9.34 1.50
CA LEU A 385 20.44 8.68 2.08
C LEU A 385 21.74 9.41 1.74
N ARG A 386 21.89 9.93 0.52
CA ARG A 386 23.06 10.74 0.12
C ARG A 386 23.17 12.00 0.97
N ARG A 387 22.09 12.78 1.10
CA ARG A 387 22.08 14.00 1.93
C ARG A 387 22.35 13.73 3.41
N ALA A 388 22.05 12.53 3.91
CA ALA A 388 22.32 12.13 5.28
C ALA A 388 23.73 11.57 5.49
N ALA A 389 24.42 11.15 4.41
CA ALA A 389 25.75 10.55 4.46
C ALA A 389 26.89 11.53 4.13
N GLY A 390 26.57 12.78 3.77
CA GLY A 390 27.52 13.81 3.31
C GLY A 390 27.41 14.01 1.81
#